data_AF-A0A499VKD6-F1
#
_entry.id   AF-A0A499VKD6-F1
#
_cell.length_a   1.000
_cell.length_b   1.000
_cell.length_c   1.000
_cell.angle_alpha   90.00
_cell.angle_beta   90.00
_cell.angle_gamma   90.00
#
_symmetry.space_group_name_H-M   'P 1'
#
loop_
_entity.id
_entity.type
_entity.pdbx_description
1 polymer ?
#
loop_
_entity_poly.entity_id
_entity_poly.type
_entity_poly.pdbx_seq_one_letter_code
_entity_poly.pdbx_strand_id
1 'polypeptide(L)'
;MIRPLPDAPLDRGHVRDTGYADPTGTRVALVTGASSGIGAAIADRIAAEGGWRLLVSGRHRERLDRVAARTSALAFPVDLAAPEGPEALVQDAFRAAGRVDLLVAGAGVGWAGPFATMPPATIDQVVRVDLLAAMRLVRMVVPGWRPSGGDTSC
;
A
#
# COMPACT_ATOMS: atom_id res chain seq x y z
N MET A 1 -3.21 -12.97 42.17
CA MET A 1 -4.62 -13.44 42.14
C MET A 1 -5.34 -12.61 41.09
N ILE A 2 -5.46 -13.13 39.86
CA ILE A 2 -6.00 -12.42 38.69
C ILE A 2 -7.52 -12.60 38.70
N ARG A 3 -8.30 -11.52 38.70
CA ARG A 3 -9.76 -11.58 38.52
C ARG A 3 -10.08 -11.81 37.03
N PRO A 4 -10.98 -12.73 36.68
CA PRO A 4 -11.44 -12.85 35.30
C PRO A 4 -12.32 -11.64 34.94
N LEU A 5 -12.19 -11.18 33.70
CA LEU A 5 -13.10 -10.20 33.09
C LEU A 5 -14.44 -10.89 32.75
N PRO A 6 -15.59 -10.19 32.91
CA PRO A 6 -16.89 -10.76 32.56
C PRO A 6 -17.08 -10.84 31.04
N ASP A 7 -17.63 -11.95 30.58
CA ASP A 7 -18.00 -12.18 29.18
C ASP A 7 -19.16 -11.25 28.77
N ALA A 8 -18.87 -10.28 27.91
CA ALA A 8 -19.89 -9.45 27.27
C ALA A 8 -20.35 -10.10 25.94
N PRO A 9 -21.67 -10.17 25.66
CA PRO A 9 -22.17 -10.77 24.44
C PRO A 9 -21.81 -9.92 23.21
N LEU A 10 -21.38 -10.58 22.13
CA LEU A 10 -21.14 -9.96 20.83
C LEU A 10 -22.48 -9.59 20.18
N ASP A 11 -22.88 -8.33 20.31
CA ASP A 11 -23.96 -7.74 19.53
C ASP A 11 -23.56 -7.68 18.04
N ARG A 12 -24.19 -8.53 17.22
CA ARG A 12 -24.11 -8.44 15.75
C ARG A 12 -25.12 -7.41 15.27
N GLY A 13 -24.87 -6.14 15.58
CA GLY A 13 -25.69 -5.00 15.19
C GLY A 13 -25.09 -4.24 14.00
N HIS A 14 -25.93 -3.98 12.99
CA HIS A 14 -25.65 -3.21 11.77
C HIS A 14 -24.73 -1.98 11.97
N VAL A 15 -23.63 -1.90 11.20
CA VAL A 15 -22.89 -0.66 11.01
C VAL A 15 -23.72 0.28 10.13
N ARG A 16 -24.32 1.30 10.74
CA ARG A 16 -24.78 2.49 10.02
C ARG A 16 -23.64 3.52 10.06
N ASP A 17 -22.91 3.60 8.96
CA ASP A 17 -21.86 4.59 8.74
C ASP A 17 -22.51 5.89 8.24
N THR A 18 -22.65 6.88 9.12
CA THR A 18 -22.99 8.26 8.73
C THR A 18 -21.84 9.18 9.14
N GLY A 19 -20.84 9.29 8.27
CA GLY A 19 -19.76 10.26 8.37
C GLY A 19 -19.30 10.75 6.99
N TYR A 20 -20.01 11.75 6.45
CA TYR A 20 -19.75 12.51 5.22
C TYR A 20 -19.08 11.72 4.07
N ALA A 21 -19.92 11.07 3.25
CA ALA A 21 -19.49 10.38 2.05
C ALA A 21 -18.86 11.34 1.02
N ASP A 22 -17.73 10.94 0.45
CA ASP A 22 -17.35 11.38 -0.89
C ASP A 22 -18.56 11.12 -1.81
N PRO A 23 -19.05 12.11 -2.58
CA PRO A 23 -20.23 11.95 -3.44
C PRO A 23 -20.11 10.80 -4.47
N THR A 24 -18.92 10.20 -4.64
CA THR A 24 -18.68 9.02 -5.49
C THR A 24 -18.50 7.71 -4.71
N GLY A 25 -18.29 7.74 -3.39
CA GLY A 25 -18.05 6.56 -2.55
C GLY A 25 -16.80 5.72 -2.91
N THR A 26 -15.95 6.18 -3.82
CA THR A 26 -14.84 5.39 -4.38
C THR A 26 -13.59 5.52 -3.50
N ARG A 27 -13.12 4.41 -2.94
CA ARG A 27 -11.90 4.37 -2.10
C ARG A 27 -10.64 4.33 -2.97
N VAL A 28 -9.52 4.80 -2.47
CA VAL A 28 -8.24 4.81 -3.21
C VAL A 28 -7.29 3.75 -2.67
N ALA A 29 -6.80 2.87 -3.54
CA ALA A 29 -5.78 1.87 -3.21
C ALA A 29 -4.47 2.20 -3.94
N LEU A 30 -3.35 2.24 -3.21
CA LEU A 30 -2.01 2.36 -3.76
C LEU A 30 -1.25 1.05 -3.56
N VAL A 31 -0.89 0.38 -4.66
CA VAL A 31 -0.11 -0.87 -4.64
C VAL A 31 1.31 -0.61 -5.14
N THR A 32 2.31 -0.84 -4.29
CA THR A 32 3.74 -0.79 -4.65
C THR A 32 4.27 -2.19 -4.93
N GLY A 33 5.34 -2.29 -5.73
CA GLY A 33 5.80 -3.59 -6.24
C GLY A 33 4.82 -4.21 -7.25
N ALA A 34 3.91 -3.40 -7.79
CA ALA A 34 2.78 -3.86 -8.60
C ALA A 34 3.17 -4.36 -9.99
N SER A 35 4.43 -4.19 -10.41
CA SER A 35 4.89 -4.61 -11.74
C SER A 35 4.97 -6.13 -11.94
N SER A 36 4.87 -6.93 -10.87
CA SER A 36 4.98 -8.40 -10.94
C SER A 36 4.50 -9.10 -9.67
N GLY A 37 4.42 -10.43 -9.71
CA GLY A 37 4.27 -11.29 -8.53
C GLY A 37 3.03 -10.96 -7.70
N ILE A 38 3.21 -10.95 -6.37
CA ILE A 38 2.13 -10.72 -5.41
C ILE A 38 1.50 -9.33 -5.61
N GLY A 39 2.30 -8.28 -5.83
CA GLY A 39 1.78 -6.93 -6.03
C GLY A 39 0.87 -6.82 -7.26
N ALA A 40 1.26 -7.46 -8.38
CA ALA A 40 0.42 -7.52 -9.57
C ALA A 40 -0.89 -8.30 -9.32
N ALA A 41 -0.83 -9.43 -8.61
CA ALA A 41 -2.01 -10.22 -8.28
C ALA A 41 -2.97 -9.49 -7.33
N ILE A 42 -2.43 -8.73 -6.36
CA ILE A 42 -3.23 -7.86 -5.48
C ILE A 42 -3.92 -6.76 -6.30
N ALA A 43 -3.20 -6.11 -7.21
CA ALA A 43 -3.77 -5.11 -8.11
C ALA A 43 -4.91 -5.70 -8.96
N ASP A 44 -4.70 -6.87 -9.55
CA ASP A 44 -5.71 -7.59 -10.33
C ASP A 44 -6.96 -7.91 -9.48
N ARG A 45 -6.77 -8.35 -8.23
CA ARG A 45 -7.87 -8.65 -7.31
C ARG A 45 -8.65 -7.41 -6.91
N ILE A 46 -7.99 -6.32 -6.54
CA ILE A 46 -8.63 -5.04 -6.17
C ILE A 46 -9.45 -4.50 -7.34
N ALA A 47 -8.90 -4.56 -8.56
CA ALA A 47 -9.61 -4.12 -9.77
C ALA A 47 -10.86 -4.97 -10.04
N ALA A 48 -10.77 -6.29 -9.86
CA ALA A 48 -11.90 -7.20 -10.03
C ALA A 48 -13.01 -7.02 -8.98
N GLU A 49 -12.67 -6.63 -7.75
CA GLU A 49 -13.66 -6.32 -6.70
C GLU A 49 -14.45 -5.04 -7.01
N GLY A 50 -13.83 -4.06 -7.66
CA GLY A 50 -14.45 -2.78 -7.98
C GLY A 50 -14.64 -1.86 -6.76
N GLY A 51 -15.16 -0.65 -6.98
CA GLY A 51 -15.31 0.36 -5.92
C GLY A 51 -13.99 0.99 -5.44
N TRP A 52 -12.90 0.74 -6.17
CA TRP A 52 -11.58 1.28 -5.91
C TRP A 52 -11.07 2.09 -7.09
N ARG A 53 -10.51 3.25 -6.80
CA ARG A 53 -9.57 3.93 -7.69
C ARG A 53 -8.17 3.37 -7.40
N LEU A 54 -7.64 2.61 -8.35
CA LEU A 54 -6.38 1.90 -8.19
C LEU A 54 -5.20 2.73 -8.72
N LEU A 55 -4.17 2.86 -7.88
CA LEU A 55 -2.87 3.43 -8.18
C LEU A 55 -1.84 2.31 -8.06
N VAL A 56 -0.95 2.18 -9.04
CA VAL A 56 0.08 1.13 -9.07
C VAL A 56 1.46 1.74 -9.22
N SER A 57 2.43 1.25 -8.46
CA SER A 57 3.82 1.69 -8.53
C SER A 57 4.80 0.52 -8.63
N GLY A 58 5.86 0.74 -9.39
CA GLY A 58 6.96 -0.19 -9.58
C GLY A 58 8.02 0.43 -10.49
N ARG A 59 9.19 -0.20 -10.57
CA ARG A 59 10.36 0.38 -11.26
C ARG A 59 10.43 0.05 -12.74
N HIS A 60 9.82 -1.06 -13.12
CA HIS A 60 9.83 -1.55 -14.50
C HIS A 60 8.61 -1.01 -15.25
N ARG A 61 8.77 0.14 -15.92
CA ARG A 61 7.71 0.85 -16.65
C ARG A 61 6.87 -0.07 -17.53
N GLU A 62 7.47 -0.81 -18.46
CA GLU A 62 6.72 -1.68 -19.38
C GLU A 62 5.88 -2.76 -18.69
N ARG A 63 6.38 -3.32 -17.57
CA ARG A 63 5.63 -4.31 -16.79
C ARG A 63 4.48 -3.65 -16.03
N LEU A 64 4.75 -2.47 -15.46
CA LEU A 64 3.77 -1.67 -14.74
C LEU A 64 2.63 -1.20 -15.67
N ASP A 65 2.97 -0.72 -16.87
CA ASP A 65 2.00 -0.24 -17.85
C ASP A 65 1.05 -1.38 -18.29
N ARG A 66 1.54 -2.61 -18.42
CA ARG A 66 0.70 -3.79 -18.67
C ARG A 66 -0.26 -4.11 -17.53
N VAL A 67 0.15 -3.90 -16.29
CA VAL A 67 -0.72 -4.07 -15.11
C VAL A 67 -1.76 -2.96 -15.08
N ALA A 68 -1.33 -1.71 -15.29
CA ALA A 68 -2.21 -0.54 -15.33
C ALA A 68 -3.29 -0.66 -16.42
N ALA A 69 -2.93 -1.08 -17.62
CA ALA A 69 -3.86 -1.25 -18.73
C ALA A 69 -4.96 -2.29 -18.42
N ARG A 70 -4.61 -3.45 -17.85
CA ARG A 70 -5.60 -4.52 -17.56
C ARG A 70 -6.41 -4.29 -16.28
N THR A 71 -5.96 -3.40 -15.41
CA THR A 71 -6.63 -3.06 -14.13
C THR A 71 -7.28 -1.68 -14.13
N SER A 72 -7.19 -0.94 -15.24
CA SER A 72 -7.59 0.47 -15.35
C SER A 72 -6.97 1.37 -14.26
N ALA A 73 -5.75 1.05 -13.82
CA ALA A 73 -5.05 1.76 -12.76
C ALA A 73 -4.21 2.93 -13.30
N LEU A 74 -3.90 3.90 -12.44
CA LEU A 74 -2.91 4.93 -12.72
C LEU A 74 -1.50 4.43 -12.34
N ALA A 75 -0.57 4.49 -13.29
CA ALA A 75 0.80 4.00 -13.11
C ALA A 75 1.78 5.08 -12.65
N PHE A 76 2.56 4.77 -11.61
CA PHE A 76 3.62 5.61 -11.05
C PHE A 76 4.96 4.86 -11.10
N PRO A 77 5.74 5.01 -12.18
CA PRO A 77 7.02 4.34 -12.32
C PRO A 77 8.08 5.04 -11.44
N VAL A 78 8.27 4.54 -10.23
CA VAL A 78 9.11 5.15 -9.19
C VAL A 78 10.06 4.10 -8.61
N ASP A 79 11.33 4.49 -8.43
CA ASP A 79 12.31 3.71 -7.65
C ASP A 79 12.26 4.08 -6.18
N LEU A 80 11.71 3.19 -5.37
CA LEU A 80 11.62 3.35 -3.92
C LEU A 80 12.96 3.20 -3.19
N ALA A 81 14.01 2.71 -3.86
CA ALA A 81 15.37 2.73 -3.31
C ALA A 81 16.02 4.13 -3.39
N ALA A 82 15.50 5.01 -4.26
CA ALA A 82 16.00 6.38 -4.38
C ALA A 82 15.65 7.18 -3.12
N PRO A 83 16.52 8.11 -2.67
CA PRO A 83 16.29 8.86 -1.44
C PRO A 83 14.94 9.58 -1.40
N GLU A 84 14.53 10.17 -2.52
CA GLU A 84 13.29 10.94 -2.72
C GLU A 84 12.13 10.10 -3.26
N GLY A 85 12.38 8.85 -3.66
CA GLY A 85 11.41 7.98 -4.34
C GLY A 85 10.09 7.82 -3.58
N PRO A 86 10.11 7.41 -2.29
CA PRO A 86 8.89 7.30 -1.49
C PRO A 86 8.10 8.60 -1.38
N GLU A 87 8.77 9.74 -1.24
CA GLU A 87 8.12 11.04 -1.09
C GLU A 87 7.45 11.47 -2.40
N ALA A 88 8.17 11.34 -3.51
CA ALA A 88 7.64 11.62 -4.85
C ALA A 88 6.39 10.78 -5.13
N LEU A 89 6.42 9.47 -4.82
CA LEU A 89 5.27 8.60 -5.02
C LEU A 89 4.04 9.05 -4.22
N VAL A 90 4.21 9.39 -2.94
CA VAL A 90 3.09 9.79 -2.09
C VAL A 90 2.52 11.14 -2.53
N GLN A 91 3.38 12.10 -2.88
CA GLN A 91 2.94 13.39 -3.43
C GLN A 91 2.17 13.21 -4.75
N ASP A 92 2.65 12.36 -5.65
CA ASP A 92 1.97 12.03 -6.91
C ASP A 92 0.62 11.36 -6.69
N ALA A 93 0.56 10.40 -5.76
CA ALA A 93 -0.68 9.72 -5.40
C ALA A 93 -1.72 10.70 -4.83
N PHE A 94 -1.31 11.58 -3.91
CA PHE A 94 -2.20 12.61 -3.37
C PHE A 94 -2.62 13.64 -4.40
N ARG A 95 -1.74 14.07 -5.31
CA ARG A 95 -2.11 14.95 -6.43
C ARG A 95 -3.13 14.30 -7.35
N ALA A 96 -2.97 13.01 -7.65
CA ALA A 96 -3.83 12.31 -8.59
C ALA A 96 -5.21 11.96 -7.99
N ALA A 97 -5.26 11.58 -6.72
CA ALA A 97 -6.44 10.95 -6.11
C ALA A 97 -6.93 11.64 -4.82
N GLY A 98 -6.23 12.63 -4.30
CA GLY A 98 -6.60 13.40 -3.11
C GLY A 98 -6.45 12.67 -1.78
N ARG A 99 -6.41 11.33 -1.79
CA ARG A 99 -6.33 10.45 -0.61
C ARG A 99 -5.70 9.10 -0.95
N VAL A 100 -5.33 8.34 0.09
CA VAL A 100 -4.96 6.92 0.00
C VAL A 100 -5.64 6.20 1.18
N ASP A 101 -6.52 5.24 0.88
CA ASP A 101 -7.31 4.49 1.85
C ASP A 101 -6.80 3.07 2.09
N LEU A 102 -5.96 2.57 1.18
CA LEU A 102 -5.30 1.29 1.28
C LEU A 102 -3.88 1.41 0.73
N LEU A 103 -2.88 1.07 1.55
CA LEU A 103 -1.48 1.01 1.14
C LEU A 103 -0.97 -0.45 1.06
N VAL A 104 -0.80 -0.87 -0.17
CA VAL A 104 0.05 -1.92 -0.74
C VAL A 104 1.57 -1.80 -0.56
N ALA A 105 2.18 -1.89 0.62
CA ALA A 105 3.64 -1.78 0.76
C ALA A 105 4.42 -3.05 0.30
N GLY A 106 4.13 -3.54 -0.92
CA GLY A 106 4.64 -4.80 -1.47
C GLY A 106 5.87 -4.70 -2.39
N ALA A 107 6.50 -3.53 -2.49
CA ALA A 107 7.79 -3.43 -3.16
C ALA A 107 8.87 -4.16 -2.35
N GLY A 108 9.62 -5.06 -3.00
CA GLY A 108 10.68 -5.81 -2.34
C GLY A 108 11.74 -6.31 -3.30
N VAL A 109 12.94 -6.56 -2.77
CA VAL A 109 14.04 -7.21 -3.48
C VAL A 109 14.68 -8.28 -2.59
N GLY A 110 15.11 -9.39 -3.21
CA GLY A 110 15.74 -10.50 -2.48
C GLY A 110 17.16 -10.77 -2.94
N TRP A 111 17.88 -11.52 -2.12
CA TRP A 111 19.15 -12.14 -2.45
C TRP A 111 19.05 -13.66 -2.32
N ALA A 112 19.76 -14.39 -3.18
CA ALA A 112 19.86 -15.84 -3.13
C ALA A 112 21.33 -16.26 -3.06
N GLY A 113 21.66 -17.11 -2.09
CA GLY A 113 23.02 -17.61 -1.86
C GLY A 113 23.44 -17.48 -0.39
N PRO A 114 24.63 -17.97 0.00
CA PRO A 114 25.12 -17.86 1.36
C PRO A 114 25.22 -16.40 1.81
N PHE A 115 24.70 -16.08 2.99
CA PHE A 115 24.72 -14.71 3.53
C PHE A 115 26.14 -14.15 3.66
N ALA A 116 27.13 -15.00 4.02
CA ALA A 116 28.54 -14.62 4.11
C ALA A 116 29.14 -14.10 2.79
N THR A 117 28.50 -14.39 1.66
CA THR A 117 28.91 -13.96 0.32
C THR A 117 28.02 -12.87 -0.26
N MET A 118 27.04 -12.39 0.50
CA MET A 118 26.15 -11.33 0.07
C MET A 118 26.93 -10.02 -0.10
N PRO A 119 26.89 -9.37 -1.28
CA PRO A 119 27.57 -8.10 -1.47
C PRO A 119 27.01 -7.03 -0.52
N PRO A 120 27.85 -6.18 0.10
CA PRO A 120 27.38 -5.10 0.98
C PRO A 120 26.33 -4.20 0.33
N ALA A 121 26.50 -3.87 -0.95
CA ALA A 121 25.54 -3.06 -1.71
C ALA A 121 24.15 -3.74 -1.82
N THR A 122 24.08 -5.07 -1.84
CA THR A 122 22.82 -5.80 -1.85
C THR A 122 22.12 -5.71 -0.49
N ILE A 123 22.88 -5.75 0.62
CA ILE A 123 22.33 -5.58 1.98
C ILE A 123 21.68 -4.21 2.09
N ASP A 124 22.41 -3.17 1.70
CA ASP A 124 21.91 -1.80 1.65
C ASP A 124 20.64 -1.68 0.82
N GLN A 125 20.61 -2.32 -0.36
CA GLN A 125 19.47 -2.26 -1.26
C GLN A 125 18.23 -2.92 -0.65
N VAL A 126 18.37 -4.10 -0.04
CA VAL A 126 17.28 -4.79 0.67
C VAL A 126 16.75 -3.90 1.79
N VAL A 127 17.62 -3.34 2.63
CA VAL A 127 17.21 -2.46 3.72
C VAL A 127 16.49 -1.20 3.21
N ARG A 128 16.98 -0.59 2.13
CA ARG A 128 16.36 0.61 1.55
C ARG A 128 14.96 0.33 1.00
N VAL A 129 14.79 -0.75 0.25
CA VAL A 129 13.52 -1.07 -0.42
C VAL A 129 12.52 -1.69 0.55
N ASP A 130 12.91 -2.75 1.24
CA ASP A 130 11.97 -3.63 1.93
C ASP A 130 11.59 -3.08 3.32
N LEU A 131 12.48 -2.29 3.93
CA LEU A 131 12.25 -1.69 5.25
C LEU A 131 12.02 -0.18 5.17
N LEU A 132 13.03 0.58 4.73
CA LEU A 132 12.98 2.04 4.83
C LEU A 132 11.90 2.65 3.94
N ALA A 133 11.73 2.18 2.71
CA ALA A 133 10.68 2.69 1.84
C ALA A 133 9.29 2.41 2.41
N ALA A 134 9.02 1.19 2.87
CA ALA A 134 7.74 0.83 3.49
C ALA A 134 7.43 1.74 4.70
N MET A 135 8.39 1.91 5.62
CA MET A 135 8.23 2.79 6.78
C MET A 135 7.95 4.24 6.39
N ARG A 136 8.67 4.76 5.38
CA ARG A 136 8.48 6.14 4.89
C ARG A 136 7.11 6.33 4.26
N LEU A 137 6.69 5.40 3.39
CA LEU A 137 5.38 5.44 2.75
C LEU A 137 4.26 5.45 3.81
N VAL A 138 4.32 4.53 4.78
CA VAL A 138 3.34 4.47 5.88
C VAL A 138 3.34 5.77 6.68
N ARG A 139 4.51 6.28 7.09
CA ARG A 139 4.63 7.54 7.85
C ARG A 139 3.96 8.73 7.13
N MET A 140 4.04 8.79 5.80
CA MET A 140 3.47 9.89 5.01
C MET A 140 1.98 9.70 4.69
N VAL A 141 1.51 8.46 4.58
CA VAL A 141 0.09 8.16 4.27
C VAL A 141 -0.79 8.24 5.52
N VAL A 142 -0.32 7.75 6.67
CA VAL A 142 -1.11 7.65 7.92
C VAL A 142 -1.80 8.95 8.34
N PRO A 143 -1.16 10.14 8.31
CA PRO A 143 -1.82 11.38 8.73
C PRO A 143 -3.06 11.75 7.91
N GLY A 144 -3.13 11.31 6.65
CA GLY A 144 -4.27 11.53 5.76
C GLY A 144 -5.23 10.34 5.67
N TRP A 145 -4.91 9.23 6.33
CA TRP A 145 -5.70 8.01 6.26
C TRP A 145 -7.00 8.19 7.05
N ARG A 146 -8.14 7.93 6.39
CA ARG A 146 -9.44 7.85 7.04
C ARG A 146 -9.86 6.40 7.09
N PRO A 147 -9.78 5.73 8.26
CA PRO A 147 -10.27 4.38 8.39
C PRO A 147 -11.75 4.35 8.04
N SER A 148 -12.15 3.41 7.18
CA SER A 148 -13.55 3.01 7.10
C SER A 148 -13.87 2.20 8.37
N GLY A 149 -14.28 2.91 9.44
CA GLY A 149 -14.85 2.31 10.65
C GLY A 149 -13.89 1.73 11.70
N GLY A 150 -12.79 2.41 12.05
CA GLY A 150 -11.94 1.97 13.17
C GLY A 150 -10.86 2.98 13.56
N ASP A 151 -11.03 3.54 14.74
CA ASP A 151 -10.12 4.30 15.59
C ASP A 151 -8.62 4.05 15.33
N THR A 152 -7.89 5.14 15.03
CA THR A 152 -6.43 5.17 14.86
C THR A 152 -5.68 5.17 16.19
N SER A 153 -5.96 4.18 17.04
CA SER A 153 -5.17 3.95 18.25
C SER A 153 -4.10 2.89 17.94
N CYS A 154 -2.85 3.33 18.05
CA CYS A 154 -1.65 2.53 17.95
C CYS A 154 -1.61 1.39 18.99
#